data_AF-A0A6I3Q9U6-F1
#
_entry.id   AF-A0A6I3Q9U6-F1
#
_cell.length_a   1.000
_cell.length_b   1.000
_cell.length_c   1.000
_cell.angle_alpha   90.00
_cell.angle_beta   90.00
_cell.angle_gamma   90.00
#
_symmetry.space_group_name_H-M   'P 1'
#
loop_
_entity.id
_entity.type
_entity.pdbx_description
1 polymer ?
#
loop_
_entity_poly.entity_id
_entity_poly.type
_entity_poly.pdbx_seq_one_letter_code
_entity_poly.pdbx_strand_id
1 'polypeptide(L)'
;MEQRHMQEKSRGAARPDVDARARAIQEQIIHIPRPAQPGNARPAAQSTAGHPSGAQQRPPQAARPRDDACAQRRRAAPAPAHTAPRGQAAGGRHYAAKPRKRRRAPGGGMFFACVAVVILSLSWVITTLIELPAKRAAASSLAALSASQAASSQADGSVAQTGEAVLGPVQQTDASYTQPSASLVALPEAGRVDMSYFDDALFIGDSLTRGFQEYSSGIPNAKYAAYLGAGPKQFMEGLVENISGQQVAAIDEILAAAPKKVYILLGTNSMATLTDEAFLKYYNDFLDFLLPQLPQDTVYYIQGIPPVSAEKMAGDENFSVERIRGLNESLAKIAYDRDLHYLDLFSALADENGALRADIASGSIHLNNEGYNVWREFLVTHTAYSKENPYLPGSPYYTAPAA
;
A
#
# COMPACT_ATOMS: atom_id res chain seq x y z
N MET A 1 12.44 59.67 -42.48
CA MET A 1 13.20 59.75 -41.22
C MET A 1 12.26 60.14 -40.08
N GLU A 2 11.11 59.45 -39.95
CA GLU A 2 10.07 59.83 -38.96
C GLU A 2 9.11 58.66 -38.63
N GLN A 3 9.60 57.42 -38.67
CA GLN A 3 8.87 56.23 -38.17
C GLN A 3 9.80 55.24 -37.43
N ARG A 4 10.98 55.68 -36.99
CA ARG A 4 11.90 54.91 -36.14
C ARG A 4 12.12 55.52 -34.74
N HIS A 5 11.27 56.47 -34.33
CA HIS A 5 11.38 57.17 -33.04
C HIS A 5 10.13 57.02 -32.15
N MET A 6 9.35 55.97 -32.34
CA MET A 6 8.28 55.57 -31.42
C MET A 6 8.34 54.08 -31.07
N GLN A 7 9.54 53.51 -30.98
CA GLN A 7 9.73 52.14 -30.47
C GLN A 7 10.88 52.00 -29.46
N GLU A 8 11.36 53.12 -28.91
CA GLU A 8 12.52 53.13 -28.01
C GLU A 8 12.31 53.92 -26.71
N LYS A 9 11.04 54.06 -26.28
CA LYS A 9 10.68 54.80 -25.06
C LYS A 9 9.68 54.08 -24.13
N SER A 10 9.75 52.75 -24.04
CA SER A 10 9.03 52.00 -23.00
C SER A 10 9.84 50.87 -22.33
N ARG A 11 11.17 50.87 -22.45
CA ARG A 11 12.05 50.00 -21.66
C ARG A 11 12.38 50.69 -20.34
N GLY A 12 11.47 50.59 -19.37
CA GLY A 12 11.62 51.21 -18.06
C GLY A 12 10.41 50.98 -17.16
N ALA A 13 10.09 49.73 -16.85
CA ALA A 13 9.26 49.37 -15.71
C ALA A 13 9.72 47.99 -15.23
N ALA A 14 10.39 47.96 -14.08
CA ALA A 14 10.77 46.73 -13.40
C ALA A 14 9.51 45.90 -13.13
N ARG A 15 9.48 44.68 -13.64
CA ARG A 15 8.49 43.68 -13.22
C ARG A 15 8.79 43.32 -11.77
N PRO A 16 7.81 43.30 -10.86
CA PRO A 16 8.05 42.79 -9.51
C PRO A 16 8.46 41.33 -9.63
N ASP A 17 9.60 41.03 -9.00
CA ASP A 17 10.23 39.72 -8.95
C ASP A 17 9.24 38.69 -8.37
N VAL A 18 8.81 37.75 -9.21
CA VAL A 18 7.91 36.66 -8.84
C VAL A 18 8.64 35.68 -7.92
N ASP A 19 9.97 35.61 -7.97
CA ASP A 19 10.79 34.76 -7.10
C ASP A 19 10.92 35.34 -5.68
N ALA A 20 10.92 36.67 -5.53
CA ALA A 20 10.92 37.30 -4.20
C ALA A 20 9.61 37.05 -3.44
N ARG A 21 8.47 37.01 -4.13
CA ARG A 21 7.18 36.67 -3.54
C ARG A 21 7.05 35.17 -3.21
N ALA A 22 7.64 34.29 -4.03
CA ALA A 22 7.71 32.86 -3.73
C ALA A 22 8.58 32.57 -2.50
N ARG A 23 9.73 33.26 -2.36
CA ARG A 23 10.59 33.16 -1.17
C ARG A 23 9.93 33.68 0.12
N ALA A 24 9.16 34.76 0.03
CA ALA A 24 8.45 35.31 1.19
C ALA A 24 7.29 34.44 1.68
N ILE A 25 6.67 33.63 0.81
CA ILE A 25 5.65 32.65 1.19
C ILE A 25 6.30 31.40 1.81
N GLN A 26 7.52 31.04 1.39
CA GLN A 26 8.25 29.87 1.90
C GLN A 26 8.75 30.05 3.35
N GLU A 27 9.13 31.26 3.77
CA GLU A 27 9.58 31.51 5.15
C GLU A 27 8.43 31.56 6.18
N GLN A 28 7.18 31.74 5.73
CA GLN A 28 5.99 31.71 6.61
C GLN A 28 5.41 30.30 6.83
N ILE A 29 5.92 29.27 6.14
CA ILE A 29 5.53 27.86 6.34
C ILE A 29 6.40 27.20 7.44
N ILE A 30 7.31 27.95 8.07
CA ILE A 30 8.12 27.50 9.22
C ILE A 30 7.56 28.06 10.53
N HIS A 31 6.25 27.94 10.80
CA HIS A 31 5.70 27.87 12.16
C HIS A 31 4.20 27.60 12.15
N ILE A 32 3.80 26.33 12.11
CA ILE A 32 2.51 25.92 12.67
C ILE A 32 2.82 25.47 14.11
N PRO A 33 2.29 26.15 15.15
CA PRO A 33 2.55 25.74 16.52
C PRO A 33 1.85 24.39 16.79
N ARG A 34 2.65 23.43 17.25
CA ARG A 34 2.22 22.12 17.78
C ARG A 34 1.17 22.28 18.88
N PRO A 35 0.12 21.43 18.92
CA PRO A 35 -0.56 21.16 20.17
C PRO A 35 0.40 20.39 21.10
N ALA A 36 0.60 20.90 22.31
CA ALA A 36 1.36 20.22 23.34
C ALA A 36 0.64 18.92 23.75
N GLN A 37 1.32 17.78 23.65
CA GLN A 37 0.81 16.56 24.28
C GLN A 37 0.95 16.67 25.80
N PRO A 38 -0.08 16.27 26.59
CA PRO A 38 0.03 16.20 28.03
C PRO A 38 1.05 15.12 28.41
N GLY A 39 2.07 15.52 29.17
CA GLY A 39 3.13 14.63 29.64
C GLY A 39 2.58 13.50 30.50
N ASN A 40 2.93 12.27 30.14
CA ASN A 40 2.72 11.09 30.99
C ASN A 40 3.62 11.20 32.22
N ALA A 41 3.06 11.74 33.31
CA ALA A 41 3.62 11.63 34.63
C ALA A 41 3.64 10.15 35.04
N ARG A 42 4.84 9.58 35.18
CA ARG A 42 5.06 8.31 35.88
C ARG A 42 4.60 8.45 37.33
N PRO A 43 3.79 7.54 37.89
CA PRO A 43 3.58 7.49 39.33
C PRO A 43 4.86 6.98 40.02
N ALA A 44 5.26 7.70 41.05
CA ALA A 44 6.39 7.42 41.92
C ALA A 44 6.25 6.06 42.62
N ALA A 45 7.36 5.33 42.66
CA ALA A 45 7.52 4.13 43.47
C ALA A 45 7.45 4.47 44.96
N GLN A 46 6.55 3.81 45.69
CA GLN A 46 6.58 3.81 47.16
C GLN A 46 7.55 2.73 47.64
N SER A 47 8.56 3.20 48.38
CA SER A 47 9.51 2.41 49.15
C SER A 47 8.89 2.05 50.50
N THR A 48 8.91 0.78 50.88
CA THR A 48 9.01 0.36 52.29
C THR A 48 10.02 -0.77 52.42
N ALA A 49 10.98 -0.54 53.32
CA ALA A 49 12.15 -1.36 53.61
C ALA A 49 11.86 -2.62 54.44
N GLY A 50 12.75 -3.61 54.32
CA GLY A 50 12.85 -4.78 55.22
C GLY A 50 14.00 -5.73 54.83
N HIS A 51 15.20 -5.48 55.38
CA HIS A 51 16.43 -6.30 55.35
C HIS A 51 16.32 -7.62 56.18
N PRO A 52 17.34 -8.51 56.30
CA PRO A 52 18.53 -8.83 55.46
C PRO A 52 18.88 -10.36 55.39
N SER A 53 20.07 -10.67 54.84
CA SER A 53 20.89 -11.90 54.98
C SER A 53 20.71 -12.96 53.87
N GLY A 54 21.73 -13.52 53.22
CA GLY A 54 23.18 -13.43 53.34
C GLY A 54 23.84 -14.36 52.29
N ALA A 55 25.13 -14.11 52.01
CA ALA A 55 26.16 -15.04 51.52
C ALA A 55 25.89 -15.89 50.25
N GLN A 56 26.66 -15.66 49.17
CA GLN A 56 27.94 -16.36 48.89
C GLN A 56 28.40 -16.13 47.44
N GLN A 57 29.66 -15.74 47.29
CA GLN A 57 30.39 -15.65 46.01
C GLN A 57 30.98 -17.03 45.65
N ARG A 58 31.03 -17.37 44.35
CA ARG A 58 32.17 -18.12 43.77
C ARG A 58 32.35 -17.83 42.25
N PRO A 59 33.58 -17.98 41.72
CA PRO A 59 34.05 -17.35 40.47
C PRO A 59 34.18 -18.36 39.28
N PRO A 60 34.72 -17.97 38.09
CA PRO A 60 34.54 -18.67 36.81
C PRO A 60 35.75 -19.52 36.36
N GLN A 61 35.55 -20.41 35.38
CA GLN A 61 36.55 -21.16 34.57
C GLN A 61 35.80 -21.96 33.47
N ALA A 62 36.32 -22.47 32.36
CA ALA A 62 37.38 -22.15 31.38
C ALA A 62 37.37 -23.32 30.36
N ALA A 63 37.45 -23.02 29.05
CA ALA A 63 37.96 -23.78 27.89
C ALA A 63 37.97 -25.33 27.77
N ARG A 64 37.32 -25.84 26.67
CA ARG A 64 37.71 -26.82 25.59
C ARG A 64 38.26 -28.24 25.98
N PRO A 65 38.38 -29.28 25.09
CA PRO A 65 38.40 -29.32 23.60
C PRO A 65 37.63 -30.50 22.90
N ARG A 66 37.88 -30.63 21.59
CA ARG A 66 37.42 -31.59 20.55
C ARG A 66 37.93 -33.03 20.73
N ASP A 67 37.27 -34.00 20.07
CA ASP A 67 37.90 -35.24 19.57
C ASP A 67 37.24 -35.76 18.28
N ASP A 68 38.08 -36.31 17.40
CA ASP A 68 37.85 -36.91 16.07
C ASP A 68 37.63 -38.44 16.15
N ALA A 69 36.93 -39.04 15.15
CA ALA A 69 37.21 -40.34 14.49
C ALA A 69 36.04 -40.73 13.54
N CYS A 70 36.23 -40.90 12.22
CA CYS A 70 36.72 -42.11 11.49
C CYS A 70 35.77 -43.33 11.68
N ALA A 71 35.25 -44.11 10.70
CA ALA A 71 35.66 -44.43 9.34
C ALA A 71 34.61 -45.31 8.61
N GLN A 72 34.60 -45.22 7.26
CA GLN A 72 34.43 -46.32 6.27
C GLN A 72 33.05 -46.97 5.99
N ARG A 73 32.60 -46.93 4.72
CA ARG A 73 32.83 -47.99 3.68
C ARG A 73 32.04 -47.77 2.36
N ARG A 74 32.81 -47.80 1.25
CA ARG A 74 32.58 -48.41 -0.11
C ARG A 74 31.42 -47.86 -0.99
N ARG A 75 31.69 -47.20 -2.14
CA ARG A 75 31.97 -47.73 -3.53
C ARG A 75 30.94 -48.80 -3.97
N ALA A 76 30.26 -48.81 -5.12
CA ALA A 76 30.45 -48.18 -6.45
C ALA A 76 29.13 -48.23 -7.28
N ALA A 77 29.05 -47.44 -8.37
CA ALA A 77 28.01 -47.40 -9.43
C ALA A 77 28.39 -48.35 -10.62
N PRO A 78 27.84 -48.27 -11.88
CA PRO A 78 26.45 -48.15 -12.42
C PRO A 78 26.09 -49.12 -13.63
N ALA A 79 24.79 -49.13 -14.04
CA ALA A 79 24.16 -49.37 -15.39
C ALA A 79 24.33 -50.74 -16.14
N PRO A 80 23.71 -51.06 -17.34
CA PRO A 80 22.59 -50.48 -18.15
C PRO A 80 21.55 -51.48 -18.81
N ALA A 81 20.59 -50.86 -19.54
CA ALA A 81 19.64 -51.18 -20.67
C ALA A 81 19.43 -52.55 -21.40
N HIS A 82 18.34 -52.55 -22.22
CA HIS A 82 17.84 -53.45 -23.33
C HIS A 82 16.61 -54.32 -22.96
N THR A 83 15.56 -54.61 -23.77
CA THR A 83 15.23 -54.49 -25.22
C THR A 83 13.72 -54.81 -25.44
N ALA A 84 13.15 -54.39 -26.57
CA ALA A 84 11.81 -54.75 -27.08
C ALA A 84 11.75 -56.15 -27.75
N PRO A 85 10.55 -56.62 -28.17
CA PRO A 85 10.39 -57.07 -29.56
C PRO A 85 9.04 -56.73 -30.24
N ARG A 86 8.99 -57.01 -31.56
CA ARG A 86 7.97 -56.64 -32.57
C ARG A 86 7.54 -57.87 -33.39
N GLY A 87 6.28 -57.90 -33.87
CA GLY A 87 5.73 -58.76 -34.95
C GLY A 87 4.61 -59.72 -34.47
N GLN A 88 3.55 -60.10 -35.20
CA GLN A 88 3.01 -59.80 -36.53
C GLN A 88 1.58 -60.43 -36.63
N ALA A 89 0.68 -59.83 -37.44
CA ALA A 89 -0.40 -60.40 -38.26
C ALA A 89 -1.70 -61.07 -37.71
N ALA A 90 -2.81 -60.54 -38.24
CA ALA A 90 -4.02 -61.18 -38.83
C ALA A 90 -5.10 -61.87 -37.95
N GLY A 91 -6.37 -61.49 -38.20
CA GLY A 91 -7.54 -62.32 -37.91
C GLY A 91 -8.81 -61.54 -37.53
N GLY A 92 -9.62 -61.17 -38.51
CA GLY A 92 -10.95 -60.57 -38.27
C GLY A 92 -11.97 -61.57 -37.75
N ARG A 93 -12.95 -61.10 -36.96
CA ARG A 93 -14.26 -61.74 -36.75
C ARG A 93 -15.31 -60.69 -36.41
N HIS A 94 -16.40 -60.78 -37.17
CA HIS A 94 -17.61 -59.96 -37.09
C HIS A 94 -18.39 -60.20 -35.79
N TYR A 95 -18.92 -59.14 -35.19
CA TYR A 95 -20.04 -59.22 -34.24
C TYR A 95 -21.21 -58.39 -34.77
N ALA A 96 -22.32 -59.09 -35.03
CA ALA A 96 -23.57 -58.55 -35.54
C ALA A 96 -24.35 -57.81 -34.44
N ALA A 97 -24.79 -56.59 -34.75
CA ALA A 97 -25.70 -55.80 -33.91
C ALA A 97 -27.16 -56.25 -34.11
N LYS A 98 -27.90 -56.47 -33.00
CA LYS A 98 -29.35 -56.71 -33.01
C LYS A 98 -30.13 -55.38 -32.99
N PRO A 99 -31.25 -55.24 -33.72
CA PRO A 99 -32.03 -54.00 -33.73
C PRO A 99 -33.00 -53.92 -32.55
N ARG A 100 -33.02 -52.77 -31.85
CA ARG A 100 -34.01 -52.44 -30.81
C ARG A 100 -35.22 -51.73 -31.45
N LYS A 101 -36.42 -52.27 -31.21
CA LYS A 101 -37.72 -51.72 -31.61
C LYS A 101 -37.95 -50.33 -31.01
N ARG A 102 -38.28 -49.33 -31.85
CA ARG A 102 -38.79 -48.02 -31.44
C ARG A 102 -40.22 -48.14 -30.91
N ARG A 103 -40.46 -47.70 -29.67
CA ARG A 103 -41.80 -47.33 -29.18
C ARG A 103 -41.95 -45.81 -29.29
N ARG A 104 -43.00 -45.35 -29.98
CA ARG A 104 -43.40 -43.93 -30.02
C ARG A 104 -44.09 -43.58 -28.69
N ALA A 105 -43.65 -42.50 -28.04
CA ALA A 105 -44.35 -41.89 -26.90
C ALA A 105 -45.16 -40.67 -27.40
N PRO A 106 -46.34 -40.37 -26.85
CA PRO A 106 -47.15 -39.23 -27.26
C PRO A 106 -46.79 -37.95 -26.46
N GLY A 107 -46.87 -36.80 -27.14
CA GLY A 107 -47.36 -35.53 -26.56
C GLY A 107 -46.40 -34.67 -25.72
N GLY A 108 -45.38 -34.05 -26.33
CA GLY A 108 -44.49 -33.08 -25.68
C GLY A 108 -45.08 -31.66 -25.45
N GLY A 109 -46.29 -31.36 -25.93
CA GLY A 109 -46.82 -29.99 -25.95
C GLY A 109 -47.09 -29.38 -24.56
N MET A 110 -47.45 -30.19 -23.57
CA MET A 110 -47.88 -29.69 -22.26
C MET A 110 -46.69 -29.34 -21.35
N PHE A 111 -45.53 -29.96 -21.57
CA PHE A 111 -44.32 -29.70 -20.77
C PHE A 111 -43.67 -28.36 -21.14
N PHE A 112 -43.68 -27.99 -22.42
CA PHE A 112 -43.14 -26.71 -22.89
C PHE A 112 -44.00 -25.51 -22.42
N ALA A 113 -45.32 -25.68 -22.32
CA ALA A 113 -46.21 -24.64 -21.82
C ALA A 113 -45.95 -24.31 -20.34
N CYS A 114 -45.76 -25.34 -19.49
CA CYS A 114 -45.45 -25.13 -18.07
C CYS A 114 -44.08 -24.45 -17.87
N VAL A 115 -43.07 -24.82 -18.65
CA VAL A 115 -41.73 -24.20 -18.57
C VAL A 115 -41.77 -22.73 -18.99
N ALA A 116 -42.55 -22.37 -20.01
CA ALA A 116 -42.70 -20.98 -20.45
C ALA A 116 -43.35 -20.09 -19.37
N VAL A 117 -44.36 -20.59 -18.66
CA VAL A 117 -45.01 -19.85 -17.56
C VAL A 117 -44.05 -19.62 -16.40
N VAL A 118 -43.22 -20.60 -16.05
CA VAL A 118 -42.20 -20.46 -15.00
C VAL A 118 -41.16 -19.41 -15.40
N ILE A 119 -40.65 -19.45 -16.63
CA ILE A 119 -39.67 -18.47 -17.13
C ILE A 119 -40.26 -17.05 -17.11
N LEU A 120 -41.51 -16.86 -17.57
CA LEU A 120 -42.16 -15.55 -17.55
C LEU A 120 -42.39 -15.03 -16.12
N SER A 121 -42.75 -15.91 -15.19
CA SER A 121 -42.92 -15.54 -13.77
C SER A 121 -41.60 -15.12 -13.11
N LEU A 122 -40.51 -15.84 -13.42
CA LEU A 122 -39.16 -15.48 -12.95
C LEU A 122 -38.68 -14.17 -13.56
N SER A 123 -38.92 -13.94 -14.85
CA SER A 123 -38.63 -12.66 -15.50
C SER A 123 -39.38 -11.50 -14.84
N TRP A 124 -40.67 -11.68 -14.49
CA TRP A 124 -41.44 -10.64 -13.80
C TRP A 124 -40.88 -10.34 -12.40
N VAL A 125 -40.55 -11.37 -11.61
CA VAL A 125 -39.94 -11.20 -10.28
C VAL A 125 -38.59 -10.47 -10.37
N ILE A 126 -37.72 -10.86 -11.31
CA ILE A 126 -36.42 -10.20 -11.52
C ILE A 126 -36.63 -8.72 -11.90
N THR A 127 -37.60 -8.43 -12.77
CA THR A 127 -37.91 -7.04 -13.17
C THR A 127 -38.39 -6.21 -11.97
N THR A 128 -39.22 -6.79 -11.08
CA THR A 128 -39.66 -6.09 -9.87
C THR A 128 -38.52 -5.84 -8.87
N LEU A 129 -37.59 -6.79 -8.73
CA LEU A 129 -36.44 -6.67 -7.82
C LEU A 129 -35.41 -5.64 -8.29
N ILE A 130 -35.32 -5.38 -9.60
CA ILE A 130 -34.44 -4.33 -10.16
C ILE A 130 -35.08 -2.94 -10.05
N GLU A 131 -36.40 -2.80 -10.19
CA GLU A 131 -37.08 -1.50 -10.09
C GLU A 131 -37.27 -0.98 -8.64
N LEU A 132 -37.34 -1.87 -7.65
CA LEU A 132 -37.48 -1.52 -6.23
C LEU A 132 -36.33 -0.67 -5.66
N PRO A 133 -35.04 -0.97 -5.92
CA PRO A 133 -33.93 -0.13 -5.47
C PRO A 133 -33.83 1.20 -6.23
N ALA A 134 -34.19 1.25 -7.52
CA ALA A 134 -34.16 2.48 -8.32
C ALA A 134 -35.21 3.51 -7.83
N LYS A 135 -36.41 3.06 -7.48
CA LYS A 135 -37.46 3.91 -6.91
C LYS A 135 -37.13 4.39 -5.48
N ARG A 136 -36.38 3.61 -4.69
CA ARG A 136 -35.85 4.03 -3.37
C ARG A 136 -34.70 5.03 -3.49
N ALA A 137 -33.79 4.84 -4.45
CA ALA A 137 -32.69 5.78 -4.70
C ALA A 137 -33.20 7.15 -5.17
N ALA A 138 -34.22 7.18 -6.04
CA ALA A 138 -34.86 8.42 -6.47
C ALA A 138 -35.54 9.17 -5.31
N ALA A 139 -36.24 8.46 -4.41
CA ALA A 139 -36.87 9.06 -3.23
C ALA A 139 -35.83 9.61 -2.22
N SER A 140 -34.72 8.91 -2.02
CA SER A 140 -33.61 9.40 -1.18
C SER A 140 -32.90 10.63 -1.78
N SER A 141 -32.76 10.70 -3.11
CA SER A 141 -32.17 11.86 -3.79
C SER A 141 -33.05 13.12 -3.70
N LEU A 142 -34.38 12.97 -3.75
CA LEU A 142 -35.35 14.07 -3.59
C LEU A 142 -35.43 14.57 -2.14
N ALA A 143 -35.29 13.68 -1.16
CA ALA A 143 -35.19 14.05 0.25
C ALA A 143 -33.89 14.81 0.56
N ALA A 144 -32.77 14.40 -0.06
CA ALA A 144 -31.47 15.08 0.07
C ALA A 144 -31.47 16.48 -0.59
N LEU A 145 -32.13 16.63 -1.75
CA LEU A 145 -32.28 17.94 -2.42
C LEU A 145 -33.17 18.90 -1.62
N SER A 146 -34.23 18.39 -0.99
CA SER A 146 -35.14 19.19 -0.15
C SER A 146 -34.47 19.65 1.14
N ALA A 147 -33.60 18.82 1.73
CA ALA A 147 -32.78 19.21 2.89
C ALA A 147 -31.70 20.25 2.52
N SER A 148 -31.14 20.18 1.32
CA SER A 148 -30.17 21.16 0.81
C SER A 148 -30.79 22.52 0.48
N GLN A 149 -32.05 22.57 0.04
CA GLN A 149 -32.75 23.84 -0.22
C GLN A 149 -33.27 24.52 1.05
N ALA A 150 -33.64 23.75 2.08
CA ALA A 150 -34.04 24.31 3.38
C ALA A 150 -32.87 24.98 4.14
N ALA A 151 -31.62 24.60 3.86
CA ALA A 151 -30.43 25.19 4.47
C ALA A 151 -29.95 26.49 3.78
N SER A 152 -30.49 26.83 2.60
CA SER A 152 -30.07 28.01 1.82
C SER A 152 -31.06 29.19 1.90
N SER A 153 -32.20 29.05 2.59
CA SER A 153 -33.24 30.08 2.68
C SER A 153 -33.32 30.79 4.03
N GLN A 154 -32.25 30.81 4.83
CA GLN A 154 -32.12 31.70 6.00
C GLN A 154 -30.83 32.51 5.94
N ALA A 155 -30.76 33.42 4.97
CA ALA A 155 -29.88 34.58 5.04
C ALA A 155 -30.37 35.64 4.05
N ASP A 156 -31.46 36.34 4.38
CA ASP A 156 -31.62 37.70 3.88
C ASP A 156 -32.48 38.57 4.80
N GLY A 157 -32.03 39.82 4.99
CA GLY A 157 -32.86 40.96 5.37
C GLY A 157 -32.88 41.42 6.82
N SER A 158 -31.92 42.25 7.23
CA SER A 158 -32.23 43.48 7.97
C SER A 158 -31.07 44.48 7.93
N VAL A 159 -31.22 45.50 7.07
CA VAL A 159 -30.44 46.75 7.10
C VAL A 159 -31.11 47.70 8.09
N ALA A 160 -30.35 48.16 9.11
CA ALA A 160 -30.24 49.58 9.51
C ALA A 160 -29.55 49.71 10.88
N GLN A 161 -28.38 50.36 10.90
CA GLN A 161 -28.07 51.59 11.64
C GLN A 161 -26.59 51.69 12.00
N THR A 162 -26.08 52.90 11.76
CA THR A 162 -24.76 53.42 12.09
C THR A 162 -24.40 53.23 13.58
N GLY A 163 -23.25 52.63 13.83
CA GLY A 163 -22.60 52.56 15.14
C GLY A 163 -21.16 52.08 14.98
N GLU A 164 -20.22 52.73 15.67
CA GLU A 164 -18.78 52.49 15.63
C GLU A 164 -18.37 51.01 15.54
N ALA A 165 -17.45 50.72 14.62
CA ALA A 165 -16.82 49.41 14.52
C ALA A 165 -15.94 49.16 15.76
N VAL A 166 -16.49 48.44 16.74
CA VAL A 166 -15.71 47.82 17.81
C VAL A 166 -14.92 46.68 17.19
N LEU A 167 -13.62 46.90 16.97
CA LEU A 167 -12.65 45.85 16.65
C LEU A 167 -12.45 44.95 17.87
N GLY A 168 -13.34 43.97 18.04
CA GLY A 168 -13.15 42.85 18.96
C GLY A 168 -12.53 41.63 18.24
N PRO A 169 -11.87 40.72 18.97
CA PRO A 169 -11.38 39.48 18.36
C PRO A 169 -12.55 38.66 17.82
N VAL A 170 -12.47 38.26 16.56
CA VAL A 170 -13.42 37.32 15.95
C VAL A 170 -13.33 36.01 16.73
N GLN A 171 -14.42 35.61 17.38
CA GLN A 171 -14.52 34.31 18.01
C GLN A 171 -14.50 33.25 16.89
N GLN A 172 -13.39 32.53 16.77
CA GLN A 172 -13.27 31.43 15.82
C GLN A 172 -14.17 30.29 16.31
N THR A 173 -15.32 30.10 15.65
CA THR A 173 -16.20 28.94 15.90
C THR A 173 -15.44 27.66 15.54
N ASP A 174 -15.61 26.61 16.33
CA ASP A 174 -14.95 25.30 16.20
C ASP A 174 -14.85 24.87 14.72
N ALA A 175 -13.69 25.10 14.12
CA ALA A 175 -13.40 24.59 12.80
C ALA A 175 -13.45 23.06 12.91
N SER A 176 -14.41 22.43 12.22
CA SER A 176 -14.38 20.99 12.03
C SER A 176 -13.07 20.67 11.30
N TYR A 177 -12.08 20.17 12.02
CA TYR A 177 -10.84 19.68 11.44
C TYR A 177 -11.19 18.51 10.54
N THR A 178 -11.26 18.78 9.24
CA THR A 178 -11.32 17.71 8.25
C THR A 178 -9.96 17.01 8.28
N GLN A 179 -9.97 15.69 8.46
CA GLN A 179 -8.73 14.90 8.50
C GLN A 179 -7.97 15.10 7.18
N PRO A 180 -6.62 15.19 7.23
CA PRO A 180 -5.83 15.39 6.02
C PRO A 180 -5.94 14.15 5.14
N SER A 181 -6.15 14.36 3.83
CA SER A 181 -6.24 13.26 2.85
C SER A 181 -4.88 12.63 2.58
N ALA A 182 -4.86 11.41 2.03
CA ALA A 182 -3.66 10.71 1.61
C ALA A 182 -2.81 11.55 0.68
N SER A 183 -3.42 12.22 -0.30
CA SER A 183 -2.72 13.10 -1.23
C SER A 183 -2.10 14.33 -0.56
N LEU A 184 -2.68 14.81 0.55
CA LEU A 184 -2.14 15.96 1.28
C LEU A 184 -0.93 15.59 2.14
N VAL A 185 -0.91 14.38 2.70
CA VAL A 185 0.21 13.90 3.54
C VAL A 185 1.25 13.10 2.77
N ALA A 186 0.96 12.73 1.52
CA ALA A 186 1.91 12.06 0.65
C ALA A 186 3.19 12.89 0.55
N LEU A 187 4.31 12.22 0.78
CA LEU A 187 5.63 12.81 0.64
C LEU A 187 5.75 13.30 -0.82
N PRO A 188 6.02 14.59 -1.07
CA PRO A 188 6.12 15.10 -2.43
C PRO A 188 7.42 14.66 -3.09
N GLU A 189 7.47 14.82 -4.41
CA GLU A 189 8.71 14.70 -5.16
C GLU A 189 9.75 15.72 -4.63
N ALA A 190 10.91 15.22 -4.19
CA ALA A 190 11.97 16.01 -3.57
C ALA A 190 13.26 16.01 -4.41
N GLY A 191 13.19 15.55 -5.66
CA GLY A 191 14.35 15.38 -6.54
C GLY A 191 14.94 13.97 -6.50
N ARG A 192 15.69 13.65 -7.55
CA ARG A 192 16.27 12.33 -7.76
C ARG A 192 17.52 12.10 -6.90
N VAL A 193 17.54 11.00 -6.15
CA VAL A 193 18.73 10.47 -5.48
C VAL A 193 19.40 9.37 -6.31
N ASP A 194 20.69 9.16 -6.11
CA ASP A 194 21.41 7.99 -6.58
C ASP A 194 20.90 6.71 -5.91
N MET A 195 21.05 5.57 -6.58
CA MET A 195 20.65 4.27 -6.05
C MET A 195 21.34 3.92 -4.74
N SER A 196 22.55 4.44 -4.46
CA SER A 196 23.25 4.24 -3.19
C SER A 196 22.46 4.71 -1.97
N TYR A 197 21.42 5.54 -2.17
CA TYR A 197 20.47 5.90 -1.11
C TYR A 197 19.82 4.69 -0.42
N PHE A 198 19.71 3.55 -1.12
CA PHE A 198 19.09 2.33 -0.61
C PHE A 198 20.08 1.34 0.03
N ASP A 199 21.38 1.65 0.12
CA ASP A 199 22.40 0.75 0.70
C ASP A 199 22.11 0.37 2.16
N ASP A 200 21.45 1.28 2.90
CA ASP A 200 21.04 1.11 4.29
C ASP A 200 19.53 0.97 4.46
N ALA A 201 18.81 0.67 3.37
CA ALA A 201 17.38 0.48 3.35
C ALA A 201 16.98 -1.00 3.55
N LEU A 202 15.88 -1.20 4.27
CA LEU A 202 15.18 -2.47 4.38
C LEU A 202 13.76 -2.31 3.84
N PHE A 203 13.39 -3.20 2.91
CA PHE A 203 12.03 -3.32 2.43
C PHE A 203 11.31 -4.46 3.16
N ILE A 204 10.24 -4.12 3.85
CA ILE A 204 9.32 -5.04 4.52
C ILE A 204 8.07 -5.17 3.65
N GLY A 205 7.70 -6.39 3.28
CA GLY A 205 6.44 -6.56 2.57
C GLY A 205 6.09 -7.97 2.16
N ASP A 206 5.23 -8.06 1.16
CA ASP A 206 4.72 -9.34 0.66
C ASP A 206 5.37 -9.77 -0.67
N SER A 207 4.65 -10.56 -1.48
CA SER A 207 5.10 -11.00 -2.80
C SER A 207 5.41 -9.85 -3.77
N LEU A 208 4.75 -8.69 -3.64
CA LEU A 208 5.04 -7.51 -4.46
C LEU A 208 6.42 -6.96 -4.11
N THR A 209 6.70 -6.79 -2.81
CA THR A 209 8.02 -6.33 -2.37
C THR A 209 9.12 -7.33 -2.74
N ARG A 210 8.83 -8.64 -2.65
CA ARG A 210 9.78 -9.69 -3.03
C ARG A 210 10.15 -9.64 -4.52
N GLY A 211 9.25 -9.17 -5.38
CA GLY A 211 9.56 -9.07 -6.81
C GLY A 211 10.71 -8.11 -7.14
N PHE A 212 11.04 -7.14 -6.28
CA PHE A 212 12.28 -6.36 -6.45
C PHE A 212 13.54 -7.23 -6.44
N GLN A 213 13.50 -8.44 -5.85
CA GLN A 213 14.62 -9.39 -5.85
C GLN A 213 14.57 -10.35 -7.06
N GLU A 214 13.44 -10.43 -7.75
CA GLU A 214 13.22 -11.35 -8.88
C GLU A 214 13.41 -10.66 -10.24
N TYR A 215 13.09 -9.36 -10.33
CA TYR A 215 13.19 -8.57 -11.56
C TYR A 215 14.48 -7.77 -11.67
N SER A 216 14.98 -7.62 -12.89
CA SER A 216 16.20 -6.85 -13.19
C SER A 216 16.09 -5.36 -12.89
N SER A 217 14.85 -4.84 -12.88
CA SER A 217 14.51 -3.47 -12.46
C SER A 217 14.40 -3.31 -10.93
N GLY A 218 14.85 -4.32 -10.18
CA GLY A 218 14.98 -4.32 -8.73
C GLY A 218 15.80 -3.15 -8.14
N ILE A 219 15.88 -3.15 -6.80
CA ILE A 219 16.78 -2.29 -6.02
C ILE A 219 17.84 -3.21 -5.37
N PRO A 220 18.85 -3.66 -6.13
CA PRO A 220 19.70 -4.79 -5.72
C PRO A 220 20.57 -4.53 -4.49
N ASN A 221 20.77 -3.26 -4.14
CA ASN A 221 21.59 -2.84 -3.01
C ASN A 221 20.80 -2.72 -1.68
N ALA A 222 19.47 -2.82 -1.74
CA ALA A 222 18.64 -2.83 -0.53
C ALA A 222 18.57 -4.21 0.12
N LYS A 223 18.21 -4.24 1.40
CA LYS A 223 17.86 -5.46 2.13
C LYS A 223 16.36 -5.70 2.05
N TYR A 224 15.95 -6.95 2.18
CA TYR A 224 14.54 -7.37 2.03
C TYR A 224 14.13 -8.34 3.13
N ALA A 225 13.00 -8.03 3.77
CA ALA A 225 12.21 -8.94 4.59
C ALA A 225 10.83 -9.05 3.93
N ALA A 226 10.77 -9.79 2.82
CA ALA A 226 9.60 -9.87 1.95
C ALA A 226 9.18 -11.32 1.69
N TYR A 227 7.94 -11.66 2.02
CA TYR A 227 7.48 -13.05 2.08
C TYR A 227 6.16 -13.26 1.33
N LEU A 228 5.97 -14.46 0.76
CA LEU A 228 4.75 -14.77 0.02
C LEU A 228 3.52 -14.73 0.91
N GLY A 229 2.48 -14.03 0.46
CA GLY A 229 1.18 -13.97 1.14
C GLY A 229 1.22 -13.33 2.53
N ALA A 230 2.32 -12.66 2.89
CA ALA A 230 2.45 -12.08 4.21
C ALA A 230 1.56 -10.85 4.40
N GLY A 231 1.01 -10.72 5.60
CA GLY A 231 0.35 -9.52 6.10
C GLY A 231 0.95 -9.13 7.46
N PRO A 232 0.50 -8.02 8.07
CA PRO A 232 1.11 -7.48 9.30
C PRO A 232 1.18 -8.51 10.44
N LYS A 233 0.16 -9.37 10.57
CA LYS A 233 0.12 -10.42 11.59
C LYS A 233 1.27 -11.42 11.47
N GLN A 234 1.60 -11.87 10.26
CA GLN A 234 2.65 -12.86 10.01
C GLN A 234 4.05 -12.35 10.37
N PHE A 235 4.26 -11.03 10.37
CA PHE A 235 5.54 -10.44 10.79
C PHE A 235 5.71 -10.42 12.31
N MET A 236 4.62 -10.45 13.06
CA MET A 236 4.62 -10.56 14.52
C MET A 236 4.58 -12.01 15.00
N GLU A 237 3.87 -12.86 14.25
CA GLU A 237 3.54 -14.22 14.67
C GLU A 237 4.06 -15.26 13.68
N GLY A 238 4.94 -16.14 14.16
CA GLY A 238 5.29 -17.39 13.49
C GLY A 238 6.56 -17.35 12.65
N LEU A 239 6.69 -18.36 11.80
CA LEU A 239 7.78 -18.51 10.84
C LEU A 239 7.26 -18.21 9.44
N VAL A 240 8.11 -17.57 8.65
CA VAL A 240 7.91 -17.27 7.24
C VAL A 240 9.01 -17.94 6.43
N GLU A 241 8.74 -18.22 5.16
CA GLU A 241 9.75 -18.77 4.25
C GLU A 241 10.46 -17.63 3.51
N ASN A 242 11.76 -17.50 3.73
CA ASN A 242 12.57 -16.51 3.03
C ASN A 242 12.90 -16.95 1.59
N ILE A 243 13.57 -16.08 0.82
CA ILE A 243 13.89 -16.33 -0.59
C ILE A 243 14.78 -17.57 -0.81
N SER A 244 15.51 -18.02 0.21
CA SER A 244 16.33 -19.23 0.17
C SER A 244 15.56 -20.51 0.51
N GLY A 245 14.25 -20.40 0.78
CA GLY A 245 13.40 -21.53 1.20
C GLY A 245 13.55 -21.90 2.68
N GLN A 246 14.17 -21.04 3.49
CA GLN A 246 14.37 -21.29 4.92
C GLN A 246 13.22 -20.71 5.75
N GLN A 247 12.78 -21.47 6.76
CA GLN A 247 11.82 -21.02 7.74
C GLN A 247 12.52 -20.14 8.78
N VAL A 248 12.12 -18.87 8.86
CA VAL A 248 12.73 -17.84 9.70
C VAL A 248 11.67 -17.06 10.44
N ALA A 249 11.99 -16.49 11.59
CA ALA A 249 11.15 -15.48 12.20
C ALA A 249 11.40 -14.15 11.47
N ALA A 250 10.35 -13.54 10.91
CA ALA A 250 10.49 -12.32 10.11
C ALA A 250 11.19 -11.20 10.87
N ILE A 251 10.90 -11.09 12.17
CA ILE A 251 11.51 -10.09 13.04
C ILE A 251 13.02 -10.27 13.18
N ASP A 252 13.54 -11.50 13.23
CA ASP A 252 14.97 -11.74 13.39
C ASP A 252 15.75 -11.25 12.16
N GLU A 253 15.22 -11.44 10.95
CA GLU A 253 15.81 -10.89 9.73
C GLU A 253 15.76 -9.34 9.71
N ILE A 254 14.65 -8.76 10.17
CA ILE A 254 14.50 -7.30 10.28
C ILE A 254 15.53 -6.69 11.25
N LEU A 255 15.70 -7.29 12.43
CA LEU A 255 16.66 -6.81 13.43
C LEU A 255 18.10 -7.01 12.97
N ALA A 256 18.41 -8.15 12.33
CA ALA A 256 19.73 -8.41 11.77
C ALA A 256 20.11 -7.44 10.65
N ALA A 257 19.12 -6.91 9.92
CA ALA A 257 19.36 -5.94 8.86
C ALA A 257 19.87 -4.58 9.38
N ALA A 258 19.57 -4.22 10.64
CA ALA A 258 19.93 -2.94 11.27
C ALA A 258 19.79 -1.72 10.32
N PRO A 259 18.61 -1.50 9.70
CA PRO A 259 18.42 -0.49 8.68
C PRO A 259 18.46 0.93 9.25
N LYS A 260 18.75 1.89 8.38
CA LYS A 260 18.51 3.33 8.63
C LYS A 260 17.24 3.83 7.96
N LYS A 261 16.75 3.10 6.96
CA LYS A 261 15.51 3.42 6.24
C LYS A 261 14.67 2.15 6.11
N VAL A 262 13.38 2.25 6.42
CA VAL A 262 12.45 1.11 6.34
C VAL A 262 11.28 1.48 5.45
N TYR A 263 11.04 0.67 4.41
CA TYR A 263 9.91 0.79 3.50
C TYR A 263 8.93 -0.35 3.76
N ILE A 264 7.69 -0.02 4.10
CA ILE A 264 6.67 -1.01 4.47
C ILE A 264 5.57 -0.99 3.42
N LEU A 265 5.37 -2.12 2.75
CA LEU A 265 4.19 -2.37 1.92
C LEU A 265 3.50 -3.66 2.38
N LEU A 266 2.39 -3.52 3.10
CA LEU A 266 1.56 -4.63 3.57
C LEU A 266 0.09 -4.24 3.45
N GLY A 267 -0.72 -5.07 2.80
CA GLY A 267 -2.17 -4.84 2.76
C GLY A 267 -2.90 -5.64 1.69
N THR A 268 -2.27 -5.85 0.54
CA THR A 268 -2.88 -6.56 -0.60
C THR A 268 -3.44 -7.93 -0.22
N ASN A 269 -2.68 -8.74 0.53
CA ASN A 269 -3.14 -10.05 0.99
C ASN A 269 -4.16 -9.96 2.14
N SER A 270 -4.02 -8.97 3.02
CA SER A 270 -4.93 -8.77 4.14
C SER A 270 -6.33 -8.39 3.67
N MET A 271 -6.46 -7.55 2.63
CA MET A 271 -7.74 -7.20 2.04
C MET A 271 -8.52 -8.41 1.52
N ALA A 272 -7.84 -9.46 1.07
CA ALA A 272 -8.48 -10.67 0.55
C ALA A 272 -9.23 -11.47 1.63
N THR A 273 -8.90 -11.28 2.91
CA THR A 273 -9.36 -12.17 4.00
C THR A 273 -9.88 -11.44 5.24
N LEU A 274 -9.47 -10.19 5.44
CA LEU A 274 -9.80 -9.39 6.63
C LEU A 274 -10.76 -8.26 6.31
N THR A 275 -11.52 -7.87 7.33
CA THR A 275 -12.22 -6.59 7.35
C THR A 275 -11.21 -5.44 7.48
N ASP A 276 -11.61 -4.23 7.08
CA ASP A 276 -10.76 -3.05 7.15
C ASP A 276 -10.34 -2.76 8.59
N GLU A 277 -11.25 -2.88 9.54
CA GLU A 277 -10.97 -2.73 10.97
C GLU A 277 -9.91 -3.73 11.47
N ALA A 278 -10.06 -5.02 11.11
CA ALA A 278 -9.11 -6.05 11.52
C ALA A 278 -7.74 -5.82 10.88
N PHE A 279 -7.69 -5.47 9.60
CA PHE A 279 -6.44 -5.14 8.91
C PHE A 279 -5.75 -3.95 9.57
N LEU A 280 -6.45 -2.83 9.76
CA LEU A 280 -5.90 -1.63 10.37
C LEU A 280 -5.44 -1.89 11.81
N LYS A 281 -6.19 -2.70 12.58
CA LYS A 281 -5.75 -3.13 13.91
C LYS A 281 -4.42 -3.87 13.85
N TYR A 282 -4.29 -4.90 13.02
CA TYR A 282 -3.05 -5.65 12.89
C TYR A 282 -1.89 -4.80 12.36
N TYR A 283 -2.18 -3.82 11.50
CA TYR A 283 -1.19 -2.88 11.01
C TYR A 283 -0.66 -2.00 12.14
N ASN A 284 -1.55 -1.46 12.99
CA ASN A 284 -1.16 -0.68 14.16
C ASN A 284 -0.37 -1.54 15.16
N ASP A 285 -0.85 -2.74 15.50
CA ASP A 285 -0.15 -3.68 16.38
C ASP A 285 1.26 -3.99 15.85
N PHE A 286 1.40 -4.18 14.53
CA PHE A 286 2.68 -4.43 13.87
C PHE A 286 3.64 -3.23 14.00
N LEU A 287 3.16 -2.00 13.79
CA LEU A 287 3.99 -0.81 13.99
C LEU A 287 4.38 -0.64 15.46
N ASP A 288 3.44 -0.82 16.38
CA ASP A 288 3.69 -0.70 17.83
C ASP A 288 4.70 -1.75 18.31
N PHE A 289 4.72 -2.92 17.68
CA PHE A 289 5.73 -3.95 17.87
C PHE A 289 7.08 -3.57 17.24
N LEU A 290 7.10 -3.18 15.96
CA LEU A 290 8.33 -3.00 15.18
C LEU A 290 9.13 -1.76 15.59
N LEU A 291 8.48 -0.58 15.63
CA LEU A 291 9.16 0.71 15.74
C LEU A 291 10.11 0.82 16.95
N PRO A 292 9.74 0.34 18.16
CA PRO A 292 10.61 0.44 19.34
C PRO A 292 11.86 -0.45 19.29
N GLN A 293 11.91 -1.42 18.38
CA GLN A 293 13.00 -2.41 18.30
C GLN A 293 14.14 -1.97 17.37
N LEU A 294 13.90 -0.96 16.53
CA LEU A 294 14.86 -0.45 15.56
C LEU A 294 15.53 0.84 16.06
N PRO A 295 16.67 1.25 15.46
CA PRO A 295 17.37 2.47 15.85
C PRO A 295 16.44 3.70 15.85
N GLN A 296 16.60 4.58 16.84
CA GLN A 296 15.76 5.77 17.00
C GLN A 296 15.82 6.73 15.80
N ASP A 297 16.92 6.72 15.05
CA ASP A 297 17.13 7.54 13.85
C ASP A 297 16.67 6.87 12.55
N THR A 298 15.93 5.75 12.64
CA THR A 298 15.38 5.06 11.47
C THR A 298 14.28 5.90 10.82
N VAL A 299 14.39 6.12 9.51
CA VAL A 299 13.35 6.80 8.71
C VAL A 299 12.38 5.75 8.15
N TYR A 300 11.08 5.96 8.35
CA TYR A 300 10.05 5.01 7.94
C TYR A 300 9.17 5.55 6.82
N TYR A 301 8.87 4.68 5.86
CA TYR A 301 8.00 4.94 4.73
C TYR A 301 6.87 3.91 4.68
N ILE A 302 5.64 4.37 4.85
CA ILE A 302 4.43 3.58 4.65
C ILE A 302 3.99 3.74 3.20
N GLN A 303 3.99 2.65 2.45
CA GLN A 303 3.57 2.64 1.05
C GLN A 303 2.08 2.32 0.96
N GLY A 304 1.34 3.14 0.21
CA GLY A 304 -0.04 2.87 -0.13
C GLY A 304 -0.18 1.51 -0.82
N ILE A 305 -1.27 0.82 -0.52
CA ILE A 305 -1.68 -0.41 -1.20
C ILE A 305 -1.84 -0.08 -2.70
N PRO A 306 -1.15 -0.80 -3.60
CA PRO A 306 -1.20 -0.52 -5.04
C PRO A 306 -2.56 -0.91 -5.64
N PRO A 307 -2.90 -0.37 -6.82
CA PRO A 307 -4.10 -0.79 -7.55
C PRO A 307 -3.98 -2.25 -8.01
N VAL A 308 -5.12 -2.83 -8.36
CA VAL A 308 -5.21 -4.14 -9.03
C VAL A 308 -5.73 -3.97 -10.44
N SER A 309 -5.55 -4.99 -11.29
CA SER A 309 -6.13 -4.98 -12.65
C SER A 309 -7.63 -4.69 -12.64
N ALA A 310 -8.13 -4.10 -13.74
CA ALA A 310 -9.55 -3.83 -13.90
C ALA A 310 -10.44 -5.09 -13.76
N GLU A 311 -9.96 -6.24 -14.26
CA GLU A 311 -10.65 -7.53 -14.11
C GLU A 311 -10.79 -7.93 -12.64
N LYS A 312 -9.71 -7.79 -11.85
CA LYS A 312 -9.74 -8.13 -10.43
C LYS A 312 -10.66 -7.21 -9.63
N MET A 313 -10.59 -5.91 -9.91
CA MET A 313 -11.45 -4.90 -9.32
C MET A 313 -12.94 -5.19 -9.60
N ALA A 314 -13.28 -5.55 -10.84
CA ALA A 314 -14.65 -5.85 -11.23
C ALA A 314 -15.14 -7.21 -10.68
N GLY A 315 -14.24 -8.16 -10.49
CA GLY A 315 -14.55 -9.53 -10.07
C GLY A 315 -14.55 -9.77 -8.56
N ASP A 316 -14.03 -8.84 -7.75
CA ASP A 316 -13.90 -9.00 -6.30
C ASP A 316 -14.02 -7.66 -5.57
N GLU A 317 -15.14 -7.46 -4.88
CA GLU A 317 -15.42 -6.22 -4.13
C GLU A 317 -14.37 -5.90 -3.07
N ASN A 318 -13.63 -6.91 -2.59
CA ASN A 318 -12.52 -6.71 -1.67
C ASN A 318 -11.37 -5.88 -2.26
N PHE A 319 -11.31 -5.75 -3.59
CA PHE A 319 -10.31 -5.00 -4.33
C PHE A 319 -10.93 -3.86 -5.16
N SER A 320 -12.11 -3.38 -4.76
CA SER A 320 -12.69 -2.15 -5.31
C SER A 320 -11.74 -0.95 -5.10
N VAL A 321 -11.72 -0.03 -6.06
CA VAL A 321 -10.90 1.19 -5.97
C VAL A 321 -11.29 2.03 -4.77
N GLU A 322 -12.58 2.09 -4.44
CA GLU A 322 -13.10 2.81 -3.27
C GLU A 322 -12.51 2.26 -1.98
N ARG A 323 -12.48 0.93 -1.83
CA ARG A 323 -11.92 0.28 -0.64
C ARG A 323 -10.40 0.48 -0.54
N ILE A 324 -9.68 0.29 -1.66
CA ILE A 324 -8.22 0.47 -1.68
C ILE A 324 -7.86 1.92 -1.31
N ARG A 325 -8.55 2.90 -1.91
CA ARG A 325 -8.36 4.32 -1.57
C ARG A 325 -8.72 4.60 -0.12
N GLY A 326 -9.85 4.11 0.40
CA GLY A 326 -10.23 4.30 1.80
C GLY A 326 -9.24 3.71 2.81
N LEU A 327 -8.65 2.56 2.50
CA LEU A 327 -7.57 1.98 3.31
C LEU A 327 -6.28 2.81 3.19
N ASN A 328 -5.95 3.32 2.01
CA ASN A 328 -4.80 4.20 1.79
C ASN A 328 -4.93 5.52 2.56
N GLU A 329 -6.12 6.11 2.62
CA GLU A 329 -6.42 7.25 3.51
C GLU A 329 -6.13 6.92 4.98
N SER A 330 -6.52 5.72 5.42
CA SER A 330 -6.28 5.28 6.79
C SER A 330 -4.79 5.02 7.08
N LEU A 331 -4.06 4.43 6.13
CA LEU A 331 -2.61 4.22 6.22
C LEU A 331 -1.83 5.54 6.22
N ALA A 332 -2.24 6.49 5.39
CA ALA A 332 -1.69 7.83 5.34
C ALA A 332 -1.89 8.56 6.67
N LYS A 333 -3.07 8.43 7.28
CA LYS A 333 -3.34 8.94 8.63
C LYS A 333 -2.46 8.28 9.68
N ILE A 334 -2.30 6.95 9.64
CA ILE A 334 -1.42 6.20 10.55
C ILE A 334 0.02 6.71 10.47
N ALA A 335 0.51 6.96 9.26
CA ALA A 335 1.84 7.52 9.04
C ALA A 335 1.96 8.92 9.64
N TYR A 336 1.00 9.81 9.35
CA TYR A 336 0.96 11.16 9.88
C TYR A 336 0.93 11.21 11.42
N ASP A 337 0.04 10.43 12.05
CA ASP A 337 -0.11 10.41 13.52
C ASP A 337 1.16 9.91 14.24
N ARG A 338 2.01 9.14 13.54
CA ARG A 338 3.23 8.52 14.07
C ARG A 338 4.52 9.19 13.59
N ASP A 339 4.43 10.31 12.87
CA ASP A 339 5.58 11.01 12.28
C ASP A 339 6.40 10.11 11.32
N LEU A 340 5.70 9.28 10.54
CA LEU A 340 6.27 8.46 9.47
C LEU A 340 5.91 9.08 8.11
N HIS A 341 6.71 8.78 7.08
CA HIS A 341 6.41 9.25 5.73
C HIS A 341 5.38 8.34 5.05
N TYR A 342 4.43 8.94 4.34
CA TYR A 342 3.51 8.21 3.48
C TYR A 342 3.93 8.35 2.01
N LEU A 343 3.92 7.25 1.28
CA LEU A 343 4.20 7.17 -0.14
C LEU A 343 2.94 6.73 -0.88
N ASP A 344 2.39 7.61 -1.73
CA ASP A 344 1.22 7.31 -2.57
C ASP A 344 1.61 6.46 -3.78
N LEU A 345 1.96 5.19 -3.51
CA LEU A 345 2.27 4.21 -4.52
C LEU A 345 1.06 3.88 -5.42
N PHE A 346 -0.16 4.06 -4.90
CA PHE A 346 -1.37 3.79 -5.67
C PHE A 346 -1.42 4.67 -6.92
N SER A 347 -1.28 5.98 -6.73
CA SER A 347 -1.35 6.94 -7.84
C SER A 347 -0.20 6.77 -8.84
N ALA A 348 0.97 6.29 -8.41
CA ALA A 348 2.11 6.05 -9.30
C ALA A 348 1.89 4.86 -10.27
N LEU A 349 1.03 3.90 -9.90
CA LEU A 349 0.82 2.66 -10.66
C LEU A 349 -0.56 2.58 -11.31
N ALA A 350 -1.50 3.42 -10.88
CA ALA A 350 -2.86 3.42 -11.38
C ALA A 350 -2.99 4.10 -12.75
N ASP A 351 -3.95 3.64 -13.53
CA ASP A 351 -4.48 4.36 -14.68
C ASP A 351 -5.54 5.39 -14.26
N GLU A 352 -6.11 6.09 -15.23
CA GLU A 352 -7.15 7.10 -15.03
C GLU A 352 -8.42 6.57 -14.35
N ASN A 353 -8.67 5.27 -14.41
CA ASN A 353 -9.82 4.60 -13.81
C ASN A 353 -9.50 4.03 -12.43
N GLY A 354 -8.27 4.19 -11.93
CA GLY A 354 -7.81 3.62 -10.67
C GLY A 354 -7.42 2.14 -10.75
N ALA A 355 -7.39 1.54 -11.94
CA ALA A 355 -6.92 0.17 -12.15
C ALA A 355 -5.40 0.15 -12.30
N LEU A 356 -4.77 -0.99 -12.05
CA LEU A 356 -3.36 -1.19 -12.35
C LEU A 356 -3.16 -1.05 -13.86
N ARG A 357 -2.27 -0.15 -14.25
CA ARG A 357 -1.90 0.08 -15.64
C ARG A 357 -1.51 -1.23 -16.33
N ALA A 358 -2.14 -1.50 -17.47
CA ALA A 358 -1.99 -2.77 -18.19
C ALA A 358 -0.58 -3.01 -18.74
N ASP A 359 0.17 -1.95 -19.06
CA ASP A 359 1.54 -2.04 -19.60
C ASP A 359 2.59 -2.42 -18.55
N ILE A 360 2.27 -2.25 -17.26
CA ILE A 360 3.15 -2.57 -16.14
C ILE A 360 2.70 -3.77 -15.31
N ALA A 361 1.56 -4.36 -15.66
CA ALA A 361 1.00 -5.51 -14.98
C ALA A 361 1.62 -6.84 -15.46
N SER A 362 1.72 -7.80 -14.55
CA SER A 362 1.99 -9.21 -14.81
C SER A 362 0.86 -10.05 -14.20
N GLY A 363 -0.34 -9.93 -14.78
CA GLY A 363 -1.55 -10.56 -14.27
C GLY A 363 -2.43 -9.60 -13.49
N SER A 364 -3.12 -10.10 -12.46
CA SER A 364 -4.22 -9.36 -11.84
C SER A 364 -3.80 -8.43 -10.69
N ILE A 365 -2.62 -8.67 -10.10
CA ILE A 365 -2.10 -7.99 -8.90
C ILE A 365 -0.60 -7.68 -9.06
N HIS A 366 0.18 -8.61 -9.60
CA HIS A 366 1.63 -8.49 -9.69
C HIS A 366 2.09 -7.56 -10.81
N LEU A 367 3.27 -6.99 -10.64
CA LEU A 367 3.94 -6.13 -11.60
C LEU A 367 4.88 -6.93 -12.50
N ASN A 368 5.06 -6.46 -13.74
CA ASN A 368 6.14 -6.91 -14.62
C ASN A 368 7.42 -6.08 -14.37
N ASN A 369 8.49 -6.35 -15.14
CA ASN A 369 9.76 -5.62 -15.00
C ASN A 369 9.60 -4.09 -15.15
N GLU A 370 8.72 -3.62 -16.05
CA GLU A 370 8.48 -2.18 -16.20
C GLU A 370 7.73 -1.60 -14.99
N GLY A 371 6.80 -2.35 -14.39
CA GLY A 371 6.15 -1.93 -13.15
C GLY A 371 7.11 -1.74 -11.98
N TYR A 372 8.07 -2.64 -11.81
CA TYR A 372 9.14 -2.45 -10.83
C TYR A 372 10.06 -1.28 -11.17
N ASN A 373 10.28 -0.99 -12.46
CA ASN A 373 10.99 0.22 -12.88
C ASN A 373 10.23 1.48 -12.46
N VAL A 374 8.93 1.59 -12.77
CA VAL A 374 8.08 2.72 -12.35
C VAL A 374 8.08 2.88 -10.83
N TRP A 375 7.94 1.78 -10.08
CA TRP A 375 7.99 1.83 -8.62
C TRP A 375 9.35 2.31 -8.11
N ARG A 376 10.46 1.80 -8.63
CA ARG A 376 11.80 2.28 -8.27
C ARG A 376 11.99 3.77 -8.59
N GLU A 377 11.54 4.22 -9.76
CA GLU A 377 11.64 5.62 -10.20
C GLU A 377 10.83 6.56 -9.29
N PHE A 378 9.69 6.10 -8.80
CA PHE A 378 8.93 6.78 -7.77
C PHE A 378 9.73 6.87 -6.45
N LEU A 379 10.33 5.77 -5.99
CA LEU A 379 11.09 5.76 -4.73
C LEU A 379 12.34 6.64 -4.75
N VAL A 380 13.10 6.69 -5.86
CA VAL A 380 14.31 7.53 -5.99
C VAL A 380 13.99 9.03 -6.05
N THR A 381 12.74 9.41 -6.22
CA THR A 381 12.31 10.82 -6.30
C THR A 381 11.49 11.27 -5.09
N HIS A 382 11.01 10.32 -4.27
CA HIS A 382 10.15 10.54 -3.11
C HIS A 382 10.87 10.10 -1.82
N THR A 383 11.93 10.83 -1.49
CA THR A 383 12.77 10.55 -0.32
C THR A 383 12.63 11.64 0.73
N ALA A 384 12.61 11.27 2.01
CA ALA A 384 12.66 12.23 3.10
C ALA A 384 13.91 13.09 2.97
N TYR A 385 13.74 14.40 3.09
CA TYR A 385 14.84 15.33 2.90
C TYR A 385 15.91 15.12 3.99
N SER A 386 17.13 14.90 3.54
CA SER A 386 18.36 15.09 4.31
C SER A 386 19.39 15.76 3.40
N LYS A 387 20.23 16.62 3.97
CA LYS A 387 21.32 17.28 3.23
C LYS A 387 22.40 16.29 2.81
N GLU A 388 22.46 15.13 3.47
CA GLU A 388 23.40 14.04 3.21
C GLU A 388 22.90 13.05 2.15
N ASN A 389 21.65 13.19 1.69
CA ASN A 389 21.14 12.33 0.62
C ASN A 389 21.99 12.49 -0.65
N PRO A 390 22.27 11.40 -1.39
CA PRO A 390 23.09 11.44 -2.58
C PRO A 390 22.27 11.94 -3.77
N TYR A 391 21.82 13.20 -3.73
CA TYR A 391 21.08 13.79 -4.85
C TYR A 391 21.93 13.79 -6.12
N LEU A 392 21.28 13.56 -7.27
CA LEU A 392 21.93 13.60 -8.57
C LEU A 392 21.90 15.01 -9.18
N PRO A 393 22.82 15.34 -10.13
CA PRO A 393 22.79 16.60 -10.85
C PRO A 393 21.41 16.86 -11.48
N GLY A 394 20.88 18.07 -11.29
CA GLY A 394 19.55 18.47 -11.75
C GLY A 394 18.46 18.41 -10.66
N SER A 395 18.72 17.72 -9.55
CA SER A 395 17.82 17.74 -8.37
C SER A 395 17.89 19.09 -7.64
N PRO A 396 16.78 19.59 -7.07
CA PRO A 396 16.71 20.89 -6.37
C PRO A 396 17.68 21.01 -5.18
N TYR A 397 18.08 19.88 -4.59
CA TYR A 397 18.96 19.81 -3.42
C TYR A 397 20.37 19.30 -3.73
N TYR A 398 20.72 19.18 -5.02
CA TYR A 398 22.06 18.75 -5.43
C TYR A 398 23.13 19.72 -4.93
N THR A 399 24.15 19.19 -4.27
CA THR A 399 25.37 19.93 -3.94
C THR A 399 26.54 19.27 -4.64
N ALA A 400 27.32 20.05 -5.39
CA ALA A 400 28.50 19.51 -6.06
C ALA A 400 29.54 19.07 -5.01
N PRO A 401 30.27 17.96 -5.25
CA PRO A 401 31.39 17.57 -4.39
C PRO A 401 32.38 18.72 -4.25
N ALA A 402 32.92 18.92 -3.04
CA ALA A 402 34.02 19.86 -2.84
C ALA A 402 35.21 19.41 -3.70
N ALA A 403 35.72 20.32 -4.53
CA ALA A 403 36.76 20.07 -5.52
C ALA A 403 38.13 19.77 -4.92
#